data_AF-A0A658NJY4-F1
#
_entry.id   AF-A0A658NJY4-F1
#
_cell.length_a   1.000
_cell.length_b   1.000
_cell.length_c   1.000
_cell.angle_alpha   90.00
_cell.angle_beta   90.00
_cell.angle_gamma   90.00
#
_symmetry.space_group_name_H-M   'P 1'
#
loop_
_entity.id
_entity.type
_entity.pdbx_description
1 polymer ?
#
loop_
_entity_poly.entity_id
_entity_poly.type
_entity_poly.pdbx_seq_one_letter_code
_entity_poly.pdbx_strand_id
1 'polypeptide(L)'
;YLYEPDAATLLASLLPRHVEAQVQRCLFDSAAAEQAARMTSMDAATKNAGDMIDSLTLLYNRTRQAGITKELLEIVAGAQALAD
;
A
#
# COMPACT_ATOMS: atom_id res chain seq x y z
N TYR A 1 24.04 18.33 46.63
CA TYR A 1 23.63 19.24 45.55
C TYR A 1 22.80 20.35 46.18
N LEU A 2 23.18 21.62 46.00
CA LEU A 2 22.34 22.75 46.40
C LEU A 2 21.25 22.90 45.33
N TYR A 3 20.00 22.64 45.70
CA TYR A 3 18.83 22.88 44.86
C TYR A 3 18.32 24.28 45.18
N GLU A 4 18.09 25.09 44.16
CA GLU A 4 17.53 26.43 44.30
C GLU A 4 16.24 26.45 43.45
N PRO A 5 15.04 26.68 44.01
CA PRO A 5 14.73 27.16 45.37
C PRO A 5 14.76 26.08 46.47
N ASP A 6 14.15 24.92 46.28
CA ASP A 6 14.31 23.71 47.12
C ASP A 6 13.91 22.47 46.30
N ALA A 7 14.34 21.29 46.73
CA ALA A 7 14.13 20.07 45.97
C ALA A 7 12.65 19.70 45.77
N ALA A 8 11.79 19.99 46.76
CA ALA A 8 10.36 19.66 46.67
C ALA A 8 9.65 20.57 45.66
N THR A 9 9.94 21.87 45.69
CA THR A 9 9.40 22.84 44.73
C THR A 9 9.87 22.53 43.30
N LEU A 10 11.15 22.20 43.13
CA LEU A 10 11.67 21.80 41.82
C LEU A 10 10.97 20.54 41.31
N LEU A 11 10.86 19.50 42.13
CA LEU A 11 10.20 18.25 41.78
C LEU A 11 8.72 18.46 41.42
N ALA A 12 8.00 19.30 42.19
CA ALA A 12 6.61 19.63 41.92
C ALA A 12 6.41 20.28 40.54
N SER A 13 7.40 21.03 40.05
CA SER A 13 7.38 21.64 38.71
C SER A 13 7.83 20.68 37.59
N LEU A 14 8.80 19.80 37.89
CA LEU A 14 9.40 18.91 36.90
C LEU A 14 8.52 17.69 36.60
N LEU A 15 7.84 17.15 37.62
CA LEU A 15 7.07 15.92 37.49
C LEU A 15 5.91 16.06 36.49
N PRO A 16 5.10 17.14 36.50
CA PRO A 16 4.09 17.39 35.47
C PRO A 16 4.70 17.56 34.06
N ARG A 17 5.80 18.32 33.94
CA ARG A 17 6.49 18.53 32.65
C ARG A 17 7.08 17.24 32.08
N HIS A 18 7.56 16.36 32.95
CA HIS A 18 8.07 15.06 32.54
C HIS A 18 6.96 14.17 31.98
N VAL A 19 5.81 14.14 32.64
CA VAL A 19 4.63 13.41 32.14
C VAL A 19 4.16 14.01 30.81
N GLU A 20 4.08 15.33 30.69
CA GLU A 20 3.74 16.01 29.43
C GLU A 20 4.70 15.63 28.30
N ALA A 21 6.01 15.69 28.55
CA ALA A 21 7.02 15.30 27.57
C ALA A 21 6.93 13.82 27.17
N GLN A 22 6.63 12.92 28.12
CA GLN A 22 6.40 11.51 27.81
C GLN A 22 5.17 11.31 26.91
N VAL A 23 4.05 11.98 27.24
CA VAL A 23 2.82 11.89 26.43
C VAL A 23 3.08 12.43 25.02
N GLN A 24 3.72 13.60 24.88
CA GLN A 24 4.08 14.15 23.58
C GLN A 24 4.96 13.18 22.77
N ARG A 25 5.95 12.56 23.42
CA ARG A 25 6.79 11.55 22.78
C ARG A 25 5.97 10.34 22.31
N CYS A 26 5.07 9.81 23.14
CA CYS A 26 4.20 8.69 22.75
C CYS A 26 3.33 9.04 21.54
N LEU A 27 2.82 10.27 21.44
CA LEU A 27 2.04 10.71 20.30
C LEU A 27 2.89 10.77 19.02
N PHE A 28 4.11 11.32 19.10
CA PHE A 28 5.01 11.37 17.94
C PHE A 28 5.47 9.98 17.50
N ASP A 29 5.83 9.11 18.44
CA ASP A 29 6.21 7.73 18.15
C ASP A 29 5.04 6.96 17.52
N SER A 30 3.80 7.18 18.00
CA SER A 30 2.59 6.57 17.43
C SER A 30 2.33 7.06 15.99
N ALA A 31 2.46 8.35 15.73
CA ALA A 31 2.28 8.91 14.40
C ALA A 31 3.36 8.39 13.41
N ALA A 32 4.62 8.30 13.86
CA ALA A 32 5.69 7.73 13.05
C ALA A 32 5.44 6.23 12.76
N ALA A 33 5.02 5.47 13.77
CA ALA A 33 4.67 4.06 13.61
C ALA A 33 3.49 3.86 12.65
N GLU A 34 2.48 4.72 12.70
CA GLU A 34 1.35 4.70 11.77
C GLU A 34 1.82 4.92 10.32
N GLN A 35 2.68 5.92 10.08
CA GLN A 35 3.22 6.17 8.74
C GLN A 35 4.07 4.99 8.25
N ALA A 36 4.89 4.40 9.12
CA ALA A 36 5.66 3.21 8.78
C ALA A 36 4.76 2.03 8.39
N ALA A 37 3.74 1.74 9.21
CA ALA A 37 2.77 0.67 8.95
C ALA A 37 1.99 0.93 7.64
N ARG A 38 1.62 2.19 7.38
CA ARG A 38 0.96 2.59 6.14
C ARG A 38 1.86 2.38 4.94
N MET A 39 3.13 2.77 5.00
CA MET A 39 4.09 2.54 3.91
C MET A 39 4.21 1.06 3.58
N THR A 40 4.41 0.19 4.57
CA THR A 40 4.50 -1.27 4.34
C THR A 40 3.21 -1.85 3.77
N SER A 41 2.06 -1.40 4.27
CA SER A 41 0.76 -1.87 3.77
C SER A 41 0.51 -1.45 2.32
N MET A 42 0.88 -0.22 1.96
CA MET A 42 0.75 0.30 0.59
C MET A 42 1.74 -0.34 -0.38
N ASP A 43 2.95 -0.67 0.07
CA ASP A 43 3.91 -1.42 -0.74
C ASP A 43 3.37 -2.82 -1.08
N ALA A 44 2.81 -3.53 -0.09
CA ALA A 44 2.12 -4.80 -0.31
C ALA A 44 0.92 -4.66 -1.27
N ALA A 45 0.10 -3.61 -1.09
CA ALA A 45 -1.01 -3.33 -1.99
C ALA A 45 -0.55 -3.06 -3.43
N THR A 46 0.54 -2.31 -3.61
CA THR A 46 1.13 -1.99 -4.91
C THR A 46 1.63 -3.25 -5.61
N LYS A 47 2.32 -4.13 -4.87
CA LYS A 47 2.75 -5.43 -5.40
C LYS A 47 1.58 -6.30 -5.84
N ASN A 48 0.55 -6.42 -4.99
CA ASN A 48 -0.65 -7.20 -5.32
C ASN A 48 -1.39 -6.65 -6.54
N ALA A 49 -1.44 -5.32 -6.68
CA ALA A 49 -2.00 -4.67 -7.87
C ALA A 49 -1.17 -4.99 -9.12
N GLY A 50 0.17 -5.00 -9.02
CA GLY A 50 1.06 -5.44 -10.09
C GLY A 50 0.77 -6.86 -10.56
N ASP A 51 0.69 -7.81 -9.63
CA ASP A 51 0.39 -9.22 -9.94
C ASP A 51 -0.98 -9.38 -10.64
N MET A 52 -1.97 -8.56 -10.24
CA MET A 52 -3.29 -8.52 -10.88
C MET A 52 -3.22 -7.96 -12.30
N ILE A 53 -2.48 -6.87 -12.52
CA ILE A 53 -2.28 -6.27 -13.84
C ILE A 53 -1.62 -7.28 -14.79
N ASP A 54 -0.60 -7.99 -14.34
CA ASP A 54 0.10 -9.00 -15.14
C ASP A 54 -0.86 -10.13 -15.54
N SER A 55 -1.64 -10.62 -14.58
CA SER A 55 -2.65 -11.66 -14.80
C SER A 55 -3.71 -11.23 -15.82
N LEU A 56 -4.23 -10.01 -15.70
CA LEU A 56 -5.22 -9.44 -16.62
C LEU A 56 -4.62 -9.19 -18.00
N THR A 57 -3.35 -8.79 -18.08
CA THR A 57 -2.65 -8.57 -19.35
C THR A 57 -2.47 -9.89 -20.10
N LEU A 58 -2.10 -10.97 -19.41
CA LEU A 58 -2.03 -12.31 -19.99
C LEU A 58 -3.40 -12.78 -20.50
N LEU A 59 -4.46 -12.56 -19.71
CA LEU A 59 -5.82 -12.89 -20.12
C LEU A 59 -6.24 -12.09 -21.36
N TYR A 60 -6.00 -10.78 -21.37
CA TYR A 60 -6.27 -9.91 -22.51
C TYR A 60 -5.59 -10.42 -23.79
N ASN A 61 -4.29 -10.73 -23.71
CA ASN A 61 -3.54 -11.22 -24.85
C ASN A 61 -4.07 -12.57 -25.37
N ARG A 62 -4.43 -13.49 -24.47
CA ARG A 62 -5.02 -14.77 -24.84
C ARG A 62 -6.37 -14.60 -25.51
N THR A 63 -7.25 -13.78 -24.95
CA THR A 63 -8.58 -13.50 -25.52
C THR A 63 -8.45 -12.82 -26.87
N ARG A 64 -7.52 -11.87 -27.02
CA ARG A 64 -7.23 -11.21 -28.30
C ARG A 64 -6.82 -12.21 -29.38
N GLN A 65 -5.88 -13.11 -29.06
CA GLN A 65 -5.44 -14.14 -30.00
C GLN A 65 -6.57 -15.11 -30.37
N ALA A 66 -7.34 -15.56 -29.39
CA ALA A 66 -8.50 -16.43 -29.63
C ALA A 66 -9.55 -15.75 -30.53
N GLY A 67 -9.78 -14.45 -30.35
CA GLY A 67 -10.64 -13.63 -31.22
C GLY A 67 -10.14 -13.60 -32.67
N ILE A 68 -8.87 -13.27 -32.88
CA ILE A 68 -8.24 -13.25 -34.22
C ILE A 68 -8.35 -14.62 -34.88
N THR A 69 -8.01 -15.70 -34.16
CA THR A 69 -8.11 -17.06 -34.71
C THR A 69 -9.54 -17.42 -35.08
N LYS A 70 -10.53 -17.03 -34.26
CA LYS A 70 -11.95 -17.26 -34.54
C LYS A 70 -12.39 -16.52 -35.81
N GLU A 71 -12.07 -15.24 -35.93
CA GLU A 71 -12.40 -14.44 -37.12
C GLU A 71 -11.76 -15.03 -38.39
N LEU A 72 -10.50 -15.46 -38.32
CA LEU A 72 -9.83 -16.12 -39.44
C LEU A 72 -10.51 -17.43 -39.84
N LEU A 73 -10.91 -18.25 -38.87
CA LEU A 73 -11.64 -19.51 -39.13
C LEU A 73 -13.00 -19.24 -39.79
N GLU A 74 -13.72 -18.21 -39.34
CA GLU A 74 -15.00 -17.79 -39.93
C GLU A 74 -14.82 -17.30 -41.38
N ILE A 75 -13.77 -16.52 -41.66
CA ILE A 75 -13.45 -16.07 -43.02
C ILE A 75 -13.14 -17.25 -43.95
N VAL A 76 -12.29 -18.19 -43.50
CA VAL A 76 -11.92 -19.37 -44.32
C VAL A 76 -13.13 -20.26 -44.56
N ALA A 77 -13.93 -20.55 -43.54
CA ALA A 77 -15.15 -21.34 -43.68
C ALA A 77 -16.16 -20.69 -44.63
N GLY A 78 -16.35 -19.37 -44.54
CA GLY A 78 -17.23 -18.62 -45.45
C GLY A 78 -16.73 -18.60 -46.89
N ALA A 79 -15.42 -18.44 -47.11
CA ALA A 79 -14.83 -18.51 -48.44
C ALA A 79 -14.96 -19.90 -49.08
N GLN A 80 -14.76 -20.96 -48.29
CA GLN A 80 -14.91 -22.35 -48.74
C GLN A 80 -16.36 -22.65 -49.16
N ALA A 81 -17.34 -22.19 -48.39
CA ALA A 81 -18.76 -22.38 -48.68
C ALA A 81 -19.26 -21.65 -49.94
N LEU A 82 -18.49 -20.67 -50.46
CA LEU A 82 -18.77 -19.99 -51.72
C LEU A 82 -18.07 -20.63 -52.92
N ALA A 83 -17.09 -21.50 -52.68
CA ALA A 83 -16.32 -22.19 -53.73
C ALA A 83 -16.94 -23.54 -54.14
N ASP A 84 -17.78 -24.11 -53.27
CA ASP A 84 -18.64 -25.28 -53.53
C ASP A 84 -20.02 -24.85 -54.08
#